data_AF-A0A9P6JCL5-F1
#
_entry.id   AF-A0A9P6JCL5-F1
#
_cell.length_a   1.000
_cell.length_b   1.000
_cell.length_c   1.000
_cell.angle_alpha   90.00
_cell.angle_beta   90.00
_cell.angle_gamma   90.00
#
_symmetry.space_group_name_H-M   'P 1'
#
loop_
_entity.id
_entity.type
_entity.pdbx_description
1 polymer ?
#
loop_
_entity_poly.entity_id
_entity_poly.type
_entity_poly.pdbx_seq_one_letter_code
_entity_poly.pdbx_strand_id
1 'polypeptide(L)'
;MLHGISTSSTLVYLAAVLSLFVLPATAAPPRRRLPQIKLVQLERAFAGHCPNQTIGEVVSCGEALPYINDAIGRLFSLSRYGLKTRGQRAAYVSNMAYEGAYLKYNRNLVNPSQGTRSIMPAVSLKAFVDADSNVQLLWPTYPSLNESAIVDVLIENKADFLPGAWWTVAGPGCSDVAARLSKSEKSFVDWEKGCINGGPETIPARLAIYKTVYHSIR
;
A
#
# COMPACT_ATOMS: atom_id res chain seq x y z
N MET A 1 43.55 82.05 -19.20
CA MET A 1 44.19 81.27 -20.28
C MET A 1 43.35 80.03 -20.56
N LEU A 2 43.20 79.67 -21.83
CA LEU A 2 43.05 78.31 -22.40
C LEU A 2 42.08 77.28 -21.77
N HIS A 3 41.03 76.95 -22.54
CA HIS A 3 40.42 75.61 -22.82
C HIS A 3 39.80 74.78 -21.66
N GLY A 4 38.73 73.99 -21.85
CA GLY A 4 37.85 73.73 -23.00
C GLY A 4 37.11 72.37 -22.91
N ILE A 5 36.22 72.05 -23.89
CA ILE A 5 35.68 70.68 -24.23
C ILE A 5 34.67 70.09 -23.19
N SER A 6 33.43 69.59 -23.44
CA SER A 6 32.84 68.57 -24.36
C SER A 6 33.23 67.10 -24.02
N THR A 7 32.49 66.01 -24.29
CA THR A 7 31.22 65.70 -25.03
C THR A 7 30.39 64.61 -24.29
N SER A 8 29.05 64.71 -24.22
CA SER A 8 28.02 63.89 -24.91
C SER A 8 27.91 62.36 -24.65
N SER A 9 26.65 61.89 -24.55
CA SER A 9 26.15 60.51 -24.85
C SER A 9 26.59 59.38 -23.88
N THR A 10 25.91 58.22 -23.74
CA THR A 10 24.83 57.60 -24.53
C THR A 10 23.93 56.73 -23.63
N LEU A 11 22.59 56.79 -23.78
CA LEU A 11 21.68 55.78 -23.21
C LEU A 11 21.53 54.62 -24.20
N VAL A 12 21.95 53.41 -23.82
CA VAL A 12 21.77 52.20 -24.64
C VAL A 12 20.61 51.38 -24.08
N TYR A 13 19.51 51.30 -24.85
CA TYR A 13 18.39 50.42 -24.56
C TYR A 13 18.79 48.95 -24.75
N LEU A 14 18.67 48.14 -23.69
CA LEU A 14 18.76 46.68 -23.79
C LEU A 14 17.36 46.05 -23.66
N ALA A 15 16.60 46.06 -24.76
CA ALA A 15 15.30 45.39 -24.83
C ALA A 15 15.52 43.87 -25.02
N ALA A 16 15.56 43.13 -23.91
CA ALA A 16 15.65 41.67 -23.94
C ALA A 16 14.33 41.05 -24.46
N VAL A 17 14.36 40.51 -25.68
CA VAL A 17 13.22 39.81 -26.29
C VAL A 17 13.02 38.47 -25.60
N LEU A 18 12.10 38.43 -24.63
CA LEU A 18 11.74 37.22 -23.90
C LEU A 18 10.80 36.34 -24.75
N SER A 19 11.38 35.56 -25.66
CA SER A 19 10.63 34.63 -26.52
C SER A 19 9.91 33.55 -25.70
N LEU A 20 8.62 33.76 -25.45
CA LEU A 20 7.71 32.82 -24.81
C LEU A 20 7.48 31.58 -25.68
N PHE A 21 8.38 30.59 -25.54
CA PHE A 21 8.14 29.23 -26.03
C PHE A 21 7.07 28.56 -25.16
N VAL A 22 5.80 28.79 -25.50
CA VAL A 22 4.66 28.04 -24.96
C VAL A 22 4.73 26.62 -25.53
N LEU A 23 5.44 25.73 -24.84
CA LEU A 23 5.42 24.31 -25.13
C LEU A 23 3.98 23.81 -24.98
N PRO A 24 3.40 23.11 -25.99
CA PRO A 24 2.06 22.55 -25.85
C PRO A 24 2.08 21.53 -24.72
N ALA A 25 1.22 21.75 -23.72
CA ALA A 25 1.08 20.84 -22.59
C ALA A 25 0.65 19.45 -23.11
N THR A 26 1.59 18.52 -23.15
CA THR A 26 1.32 17.13 -23.53
C THR A 26 0.34 16.55 -22.51
N ALA A 27 -0.87 16.24 -22.97
CA ALA A 27 -1.90 15.67 -22.13
C ALA A 27 -1.35 14.42 -21.43
N ALA A 28 -1.28 14.46 -20.09
CA ALA A 28 -0.70 13.37 -19.32
C ALA A 28 -1.43 12.05 -19.66
N PRO A 29 -0.71 10.96 -19.95
CA PRO A 29 -1.33 9.72 -20.41
C PRO A 29 -2.38 9.24 -19.40
N PRO A 30 -3.56 8.77 -19.86
CA PRO A 30 -4.68 8.48 -18.99
C PRO A 30 -4.27 7.49 -17.90
N ARG A 31 -4.51 7.85 -16.64
CA ARG A 31 -4.13 7.04 -15.47
C ARG A 31 -4.85 5.70 -15.53
N ARG A 32 -4.19 4.67 -16.05
CA ARG A 32 -4.70 3.29 -16.11
C ARG A 32 -5.08 2.84 -14.69
N ARG A 33 -6.38 2.62 -14.47
CA ARG A 33 -6.89 2.05 -13.21
C ARG A 33 -6.27 0.67 -13.01
N LEU A 34 -5.89 0.35 -11.78
CA LEU A 34 -5.42 -0.99 -11.44
C LEU A 34 -6.58 -1.98 -11.55
N PRO A 35 -6.34 -3.23 -11.99
CA PRO A 35 -7.34 -4.28 -11.93
C PRO A 35 -7.84 -4.47 -10.50
N GLN A 36 -9.15 -4.36 -10.31
CA GLN A 36 -9.81 -4.72 -9.05
C GLN A 36 -10.05 -6.23 -9.01
N ILE A 37 -9.89 -6.80 -7.83
CA ILE A 37 -10.29 -8.18 -7.52
C ILE A 37 -11.83 -8.22 -7.49
N LYS A 38 -12.43 -9.19 -8.18
CA LYS A 38 -13.87 -9.49 -8.08
C LYS A 38 -14.13 -10.52 -6.99
N LEU A 39 -15.34 -10.56 -6.43
CA LEU A 39 -15.72 -11.51 -5.37
C LEU A 39 -15.38 -12.97 -5.73
N VAL A 40 -15.81 -13.42 -6.92
CA VAL A 40 -15.50 -14.75 -7.46
C VAL A 40 -14.00 -15.06 -7.61
N GLN A 41 -13.14 -14.04 -7.66
CA GLN A 41 -11.68 -14.22 -7.67
C GLN A 41 -11.13 -14.34 -6.25
N LEU A 42 -11.69 -13.60 -5.29
CA LEU A 42 -11.33 -13.70 -3.88
C LEU A 42 -11.78 -15.04 -3.29
N GLU A 43 -12.99 -15.50 -3.60
CA GLU A 43 -13.54 -16.81 -3.19
C GLU A 43 -12.67 -17.97 -3.67
N ARG A 44 -12.20 -17.91 -4.92
CA ARG A 44 -11.23 -18.88 -5.48
C ARG A 44 -9.85 -18.75 -4.87
N ALA A 45 -9.37 -17.52 -4.64
CA ALA A 45 -8.10 -17.25 -4.00
C ALA A 45 -8.05 -17.81 -2.57
N PHE A 46 -9.18 -17.81 -1.88
CA PHE A 46 -9.37 -18.37 -0.54
C PHE A 46 -9.80 -19.85 -0.56
N ALA A 47 -9.83 -20.51 -1.73
CA ALA A 47 -10.21 -21.92 -1.88
C ALA A 47 -11.55 -22.31 -1.23
N GLY A 48 -12.52 -21.38 -1.18
CA GLY A 48 -13.81 -21.59 -0.51
C GLY A 48 -13.82 -21.36 1.00
N HIS A 49 -12.68 -21.00 1.63
CA HIS A 49 -12.60 -20.62 3.04
C HIS A 49 -13.09 -19.19 3.35
N CYS A 50 -13.81 -18.55 2.43
CA CYS A 50 -14.53 -17.30 2.72
C CYS A 50 -15.53 -17.55 3.85
N PRO A 51 -15.40 -16.86 5.00
CA PRO A 51 -16.24 -17.15 6.13
C PRO A 51 -17.65 -16.60 5.89
N ASN A 52 -18.65 -17.35 6.34
CA ASN A 52 -19.97 -16.80 6.56
C ASN A 52 -19.87 -15.74 7.66
N GLN A 53 -20.58 -14.62 7.50
CA GLN A 53 -20.60 -13.58 8.52
C GLN A 53 -21.21 -14.16 9.81
N THR A 54 -20.40 -14.25 10.86
CA THR A 54 -20.85 -14.54 12.23
C THR A 54 -20.58 -13.33 13.10
N ILE A 55 -21.45 -13.08 14.07
CA ILE A 55 -21.38 -11.92 14.98
C ILE A 55 -19.97 -11.80 15.58
N GLY A 56 -19.37 -10.59 15.53
CA GLY A 56 -18.07 -10.30 16.12
C GLY A 56 -16.98 -9.99 15.09
N GLU A 57 -15.85 -10.69 15.18
CA GLU A 57 -14.59 -10.32 14.50
C GLU A 57 -14.49 -10.77 13.02
N VAL A 58 -15.39 -11.67 12.61
CA VAL A 58 -15.45 -12.27 11.28
C VAL A 58 -16.03 -11.29 10.27
N VAL A 59 -15.44 -11.21 9.08
CA VAL A 59 -15.97 -10.43 7.94
C VAL A 59 -16.10 -11.33 6.72
N SER A 60 -17.22 -11.26 6.02
CA SER A 60 -17.40 -12.03 4.79
C SER A 60 -16.48 -11.52 3.67
N CYS A 61 -16.15 -12.38 2.69
CA CYS A 61 -15.41 -11.96 1.51
C CYS A 61 -16.13 -10.85 0.71
N GLY A 62 -17.47 -10.81 0.75
CA GLY A 62 -18.27 -9.75 0.11
C GLY A 62 -18.06 -8.38 0.77
N GLU A 63 -18.13 -8.33 2.11
CA GLU A 63 -17.92 -7.10 2.89
C GLU A 63 -16.45 -6.65 2.91
N ALA A 64 -15.50 -7.58 2.87
CA ALA A 64 -14.07 -7.27 2.82
C ALA A 64 -13.61 -6.72 1.47
N LEU A 65 -14.28 -7.11 0.37
CA LEU A 65 -13.81 -6.83 -0.99
C LEU A 65 -13.63 -5.33 -1.31
N PRO A 66 -14.49 -4.39 -0.87
CA PRO A 66 -14.26 -2.97 -1.05
C PRO A 66 -12.96 -2.49 -0.41
N TYR A 67 -12.70 -2.87 0.85
CA TYR A 67 -11.50 -2.46 1.60
C TYR A 67 -10.22 -3.10 1.04
N ILE A 68 -10.28 -4.37 0.61
CA ILE A 68 -9.18 -5.04 -0.11
C ILE A 68 -8.84 -4.29 -1.40
N ASN A 69 -9.86 -3.88 -2.18
CA ASN A 69 -9.66 -3.14 -3.43
C ASN A 69 -9.23 -1.69 -3.23
N ASP A 70 -9.63 -1.06 -2.13
CA ASP A 70 -9.14 0.27 -1.73
C ASP A 70 -7.65 0.22 -1.40
N ALA A 71 -7.23 -0.72 -0.55
CA ALA A 71 -5.85 -0.95 -0.17
C ALA A 71 -4.93 -1.29 -1.36
N ILE A 72 -5.43 -2.09 -2.32
CA ILE A 72 -4.75 -2.35 -3.62
C ILE A 72 -4.68 -1.09 -4.50
N GLY A 73 -5.64 -0.20 -4.37
CA GLY A 73 -6.08 0.74 -5.40
C GLY A 73 -5.24 2.00 -5.60
N ARG A 74 -5.76 2.84 -6.50
CA ARG A 74 -5.32 4.21 -6.82
C ARG A 74 -6.54 5.14 -6.97
N LEU A 75 -7.63 4.83 -6.29
CA LEU A 75 -8.88 5.58 -6.44
C LEU A 75 -8.82 6.85 -5.56
N PHE A 76 -9.24 7.98 -6.14
CA PHE A 76 -9.26 9.32 -5.54
C PHE A 76 -7.95 9.89 -4.97
N SER A 77 -7.10 10.41 -5.87
CA SER A 77 -6.03 11.42 -5.62
C SER A 77 -4.89 11.10 -4.64
N LEU A 78 -5.12 10.21 -3.69
CA LEU A 78 -4.27 9.82 -2.58
C LEU A 78 -4.04 8.31 -2.71
N SER A 79 -3.17 7.92 -3.65
CA SER A 79 -2.78 6.51 -3.76
C SER A 79 -2.06 6.11 -2.48
N ARG A 80 -2.64 5.24 -1.67
CA ARG A 80 -1.96 4.76 -0.45
C ARG A 80 -0.82 3.83 -0.82
N TYR A 81 -1.10 2.66 -1.41
CA TYR A 81 -0.04 1.65 -1.68
C TYR A 81 0.05 1.21 -3.15
N GLY A 82 -1.06 1.13 -3.88
CA GLY A 82 -1.07 1.01 -5.34
C GLY A 82 -0.33 -0.22 -5.88
N LEU A 83 -0.80 -1.41 -5.51
CA LEU A 83 -0.19 -2.72 -5.79
C LEU A 83 -0.29 -3.03 -7.30
N LYS A 84 0.73 -2.57 -8.05
CA LYS A 84 0.75 -2.51 -9.51
C LYS A 84 0.77 -3.88 -10.16
N THR A 85 1.60 -4.81 -9.66
CA THR A 85 1.77 -6.13 -10.26
C THR A 85 0.76 -7.15 -9.73
N ARG A 86 0.46 -8.18 -10.51
CA ARG A 86 -0.33 -9.33 -10.05
C ARG A 86 0.33 -10.04 -8.87
N GLY A 87 1.67 -10.07 -8.82
CA GLY A 87 2.41 -10.63 -7.70
C GLY A 87 2.24 -9.82 -6.41
N GLN A 88 2.27 -8.49 -6.48
CA GLN A 88 1.98 -7.62 -5.33
C GLN A 88 0.56 -7.83 -4.79
N ARG A 89 -0.45 -7.82 -5.68
CA ARG A 89 -1.84 -8.12 -5.28
C ARG A 89 -1.97 -9.53 -4.67
N ALA A 90 -1.24 -10.50 -5.21
CA ALA A 90 -1.28 -11.87 -4.72
C ALA A 90 -0.60 -12.05 -3.37
N ALA A 91 0.55 -11.40 -3.13
CA ALA A 91 1.28 -11.48 -1.87
C ALA A 91 0.48 -10.85 -0.72
N TYR A 92 -0.14 -9.69 -0.96
CA TYR A 92 -1.05 -9.04 -0.03
C TYR A 92 -2.23 -9.94 0.36
N VAL A 93 -2.93 -10.51 -0.63
CA VAL A 93 -4.09 -11.38 -0.39
C VAL A 93 -3.70 -12.73 0.21
N SER A 94 -2.51 -13.28 -0.11
CA SER A 94 -2.01 -14.51 0.52
C SER A 94 -1.58 -14.28 1.96
N ASN A 95 -0.97 -13.14 2.28
CA ASN A 95 -0.62 -12.78 3.65
C ASN A 95 -1.90 -12.64 4.50
N MET A 96 -2.91 -11.94 3.99
CA MET A 96 -4.22 -11.81 4.64
C MET A 96 -4.94 -13.16 4.83
N ALA A 97 -4.84 -14.07 3.86
CA ALA A 97 -5.39 -15.41 3.96
C ALA A 97 -4.68 -16.26 5.03
N TYR A 98 -3.34 -16.13 5.14
CA TYR A 98 -2.57 -16.85 6.16
C TYR A 98 -2.78 -16.27 7.56
N GLU A 99 -2.54 -14.97 7.72
CA GLU A 99 -2.52 -14.27 9.02
C GLU A 99 -3.93 -14.12 9.60
N GLY A 100 -4.89 -13.65 8.81
CA GLY A 100 -6.28 -13.51 9.22
C GLY A 100 -7.08 -14.82 9.22
N ALA A 101 -6.44 -15.97 8.98
CA ALA A 101 -7.08 -17.26 8.74
C ALA A 101 -8.29 -17.14 7.79
N TYR A 102 -8.03 -16.64 6.57
CA TYR A 102 -9.04 -16.33 5.56
C TYR A 102 -10.11 -15.33 6.02
N LEU A 103 -9.71 -14.21 6.65
CA LEU A 103 -10.59 -13.17 7.22
C LEU A 103 -11.41 -13.58 8.46
N LYS A 104 -11.19 -14.77 9.02
CA LYS A 104 -11.85 -15.24 10.26
C LYS A 104 -11.48 -14.39 11.48
N TYR A 105 -10.27 -13.85 11.55
CA TYR A 105 -9.81 -13.06 12.69
C TYR A 105 -9.39 -11.65 12.26
N ASN A 106 -9.83 -10.64 12.99
CA ASN A 106 -9.49 -9.23 12.75
C ASN A 106 -8.18 -8.80 13.42
N ARG A 107 -7.76 -9.50 14.48
CA ARG A 107 -6.59 -9.26 15.33
C ARG A 107 -5.89 -10.57 15.72
N ASN A 108 -4.67 -10.48 16.23
CA ASN A 108 -3.94 -11.62 16.78
C ASN A 108 -4.60 -12.11 18.09
N LEU A 109 -4.90 -13.41 18.17
CA LEU A 109 -5.60 -14.03 19.30
C LEU A 109 -4.74 -14.17 20.57
N VAL A 110 -3.41 -14.22 20.42
CA VAL A 110 -2.45 -14.37 21.53
C VAL A 110 -2.04 -13.01 22.08
N ASN A 111 -1.86 -12.03 21.19
CA ASN A 111 -1.60 -10.64 21.58
C ASN A 111 -2.54 -9.68 20.82
N PRO A 112 -3.72 -9.35 21.39
CA PRO A 112 -4.73 -8.50 20.74
C PRO A 112 -4.27 -7.11 20.30
N SER A 113 -3.13 -6.62 20.82
CA SER A 113 -2.50 -5.35 20.43
C SER A 113 -1.58 -5.44 19.21
N GLN A 114 -1.27 -6.65 18.74
CA GLN A 114 -0.37 -6.87 17.61
C GLN A 114 -1.13 -7.27 16.36
N GLY A 115 -0.90 -6.50 15.30
CA GLY A 115 -1.34 -6.85 13.95
C GLY A 115 -2.85 -6.85 13.73
N THR A 116 -3.22 -7.16 12.49
CA THR A 116 -4.58 -7.09 11.95
C THR A 116 -4.81 -8.28 11.01
N ARG A 117 -6.03 -8.47 10.50
CA ARG A 117 -6.31 -9.49 9.46
C ARG A 117 -5.42 -9.40 8.22
N SER A 118 -4.79 -8.25 7.96
CA SER A 118 -3.90 -8.06 6.81
C SER A 118 -2.43 -8.41 7.10
N ILE A 119 -1.99 -8.45 8.37
CA ILE A 119 -0.62 -8.80 8.83
C ILE A 119 -0.58 -8.92 10.37
N MET A 120 -0.12 -10.04 10.98
CA MET A 120 -0.41 -10.33 12.41
C MET A 120 0.72 -10.25 13.47
N PRO A 121 2.01 -10.53 13.23
CA PRO A 121 2.98 -10.52 14.36
C PRO A 121 4.28 -9.72 14.20
N ALA A 122 4.90 -9.64 13.02
CA ALA A 122 6.29 -9.20 12.90
C ALA A 122 6.51 -7.67 12.85
N VAL A 123 5.44 -6.88 12.89
CA VAL A 123 5.45 -5.51 12.36
C VAL A 123 4.91 -4.49 13.35
N SER A 124 5.65 -3.39 13.54
CA SER A 124 5.14 -2.26 14.32
C SER A 124 4.01 -1.58 13.54
N LEU A 125 2.77 -1.72 14.02
CA LEU A 125 1.65 -0.97 13.48
C LEU A 125 1.83 0.55 13.67
N LYS A 126 2.60 0.98 14.69
CA LYS A 126 3.00 2.38 14.83
C LYS A 126 3.82 2.86 13.62
N ALA A 127 4.75 2.06 13.10
CA ALA A 127 5.52 2.42 11.90
C ALA A 127 4.62 2.60 10.65
N PHE A 128 3.52 1.85 10.57
CA PHE A 128 2.49 2.06 9.55
C PHE A 128 1.72 3.37 9.76
N VAL A 129 1.28 3.67 11.00
CA VAL A 129 0.61 4.94 11.32
C VAL A 129 1.54 6.14 11.07
N ASP A 130 2.81 6.05 11.43
CA ASP A 130 3.82 7.08 11.18
C ASP A 130 4.08 7.31 9.68
N ALA A 131 3.80 6.31 8.82
CA ALA A 131 4.00 6.39 7.37
C ALA A 131 2.77 6.88 6.58
N ASP A 132 1.54 6.83 7.12
CA ASP A 132 0.31 7.27 6.45
C ASP A 132 -0.36 8.43 7.19
N SER A 133 -0.09 9.65 6.74
CA SER A 133 -0.71 10.87 7.28
C SER A 133 -2.25 10.88 7.30
N ASN A 134 -2.92 10.11 6.46
CA ASN A 134 -4.39 9.99 6.50
C ASN A 134 -4.86 9.03 7.59
N VAL A 135 -4.01 8.07 7.98
CA VAL A 135 -4.24 7.18 9.12
C VAL A 135 -3.97 7.94 10.43
N GLN A 136 -2.98 8.84 10.46
CA GLN A 136 -2.73 9.71 11.63
C GLN A 136 -3.96 10.54 12.05
N LEU A 137 -4.81 10.94 11.09
CA LEU A 137 -6.06 11.65 11.35
C LEU A 137 -7.09 10.86 12.21
N LEU A 138 -6.91 9.54 12.38
CA LEU A 138 -7.74 8.74 13.28
C LEU A 138 -7.40 8.98 14.77
N TRP A 139 -6.29 9.66 15.08
CA TRP A 139 -5.88 9.98 16.45
C TRP A 139 -5.66 11.49 16.65
N PRO A 140 -6.56 12.17 17.38
CA PRO A 140 -6.38 13.59 17.75
C PRO A 140 -5.11 13.87 18.57
N THR A 141 -4.50 12.84 19.18
CA THR A 141 -3.30 12.94 20.02
C THR A 141 -1.99 12.61 19.30
N TYR A 142 -1.99 12.35 17.98
CA TYR A 142 -0.78 12.03 17.23
C TYR A 142 0.30 13.12 17.40
N PRO A 143 1.59 12.78 17.66
CA PRO A 143 2.22 11.46 17.65
C PRO A 143 2.15 10.67 18.96
N SER A 144 1.53 11.21 20.02
CA SER A 144 1.34 10.54 21.31
C SER A 144 0.20 9.52 21.24
N LEU A 145 0.52 8.35 20.69
CA LEU A 145 -0.38 7.22 20.53
C LEU A 145 -0.28 6.23 21.68
N ASN A 146 -1.41 5.66 22.09
CA ASN A 146 -1.42 4.40 22.83
C ASN A 146 -1.27 3.24 21.82
N GLU A 147 -0.08 2.63 21.74
CA GLU A 147 0.18 1.53 20.80
C GLU A 147 -0.76 0.33 21.00
N SER A 148 -1.23 0.06 22.23
CA SER A 148 -2.15 -1.06 22.48
C SER A 148 -3.54 -0.87 21.86
N ALA A 149 -3.93 0.38 21.58
CA ALA A 149 -5.21 0.73 20.97
C ALA A 149 -5.15 0.85 19.44
N ILE A 150 -3.97 0.69 18.81
CA ILE A 150 -3.85 0.89 17.35
C ILE A 150 -4.73 -0.11 16.58
N VAL A 151 -4.73 -1.38 17.00
CA VAL A 151 -5.53 -2.44 16.37
C VAL A 151 -7.02 -2.12 16.41
N ASP A 152 -7.56 -1.68 17.55
CA ASP A 152 -8.97 -1.37 17.71
C ASP A 152 -9.42 -0.21 16.82
N VAL A 153 -8.68 0.90 16.83
CA VAL A 153 -9.00 2.07 16.00
C VAL A 153 -8.95 1.73 14.50
N LEU A 154 -8.00 0.90 14.07
CA LEU A 154 -7.94 0.43 12.68
C LEU A 154 -9.15 -0.46 12.32
N ILE A 155 -9.59 -1.35 13.21
CA ILE A 155 -10.75 -2.25 12.98
C ILE A 155 -12.08 -1.47 12.98
N GLU A 156 -12.23 -0.51 13.88
CA GLU A 156 -13.40 0.38 13.96
C GLU A 156 -13.57 1.15 12.65
N ASN A 157 -12.48 1.78 12.17
CA ASN A 157 -12.46 2.59 10.95
C ASN A 157 -12.26 1.80 9.65
N LYS A 158 -12.25 0.46 9.69
CA LYS A 158 -12.01 -0.45 8.54
C LYS A 158 -10.67 -0.20 7.81
N ALA A 159 -9.72 0.41 8.51
CA ALA A 159 -8.36 0.66 8.08
C ALA A 159 -7.43 -0.53 8.34
N ASP A 160 -7.90 -1.60 9.01
CA ASP A 160 -7.20 -2.84 9.32
C ASP A 160 -6.81 -3.68 8.08
N PHE A 161 -7.29 -3.30 6.90
CA PHE A 161 -6.84 -3.83 5.60
C PHE A 161 -5.57 -3.16 5.06
N LEU A 162 -5.27 -1.93 5.50
CA LEU A 162 -4.20 -1.09 4.97
C LEU A 162 -2.78 -1.53 5.38
N PRO A 163 -2.49 -1.98 6.63
CA PRO A 163 -1.13 -2.34 7.05
C PRO A 163 -0.47 -3.38 6.16
N GLY A 164 -1.16 -4.47 5.83
CA GLY A 164 -0.64 -5.51 4.94
C GLY A 164 -0.37 -5.03 3.52
N ALA A 165 -1.17 -4.09 3.00
CA ALA A 165 -0.93 -3.49 1.69
C ALA A 165 0.29 -2.56 1.70
N TRP A 166 0.49 -1.79 2.77
CA TRP A 166 1.72 -1.00 2.96
C TRP A 166 2.95 -1.91 3.03
N TRP A 167 2.92 -2.90 3.92
CA TRP A 167 4.04 -3.83 4.10
C TRP A 167 4.38 -4.62 2.84
N THR A 168 3.40 -4.84 1.96
CA THR A 168 3.64 -5.52 0.68
C THR A 168 4.57 -4.75 -0.25
N VAL A 169 4.63 -3.41 -0.19
CA VAL A 169 5.35 -2.58 -1.20
C VAL A 169 6.24 -1.47 -0.64
N ALA A 170 6.02 -1.01 0.59
CA ALA A 170 6.65 0.19 1.14
C ALA A 170 7.00 0.09 2.64
N GLY A 171 6.74 -1.05 3.28
CA GLY A 171 7.29 -1.35 4.61
C GLY A 171 8.84 -1.36 4.61
N PRO A 172 9.48 -1.23 5.79
CA PRO A 172 10.94 -1.28 5.90
C PRO A 172 11.53 -2.54 5.26
N GLY A 173 12.53 -2.37 4.37
CA GLY A 173 13.16 -3.46 3.62
C GLY A 173 12.33 -4.05 2.45
N CYS A 174 11.08 -3.62 2.26
CA CYS A 174 10.14 -4.33 1.40
C CYS A 174 10.22 -3.93 -0.09
N SER A 175 10.62 -2.70 -0.41
CA SER A 175 10.50 -2.11 -1.77
C SER A 175 11.14 -2.96 -2.87
N ASP A 176 12.35 -3.45 -2.64
CA ASP A 176 13.17 -4.08 -3.67
C ASP A 176 12.68 -5.49 -4.02
N VAL A 177 12.30 -6.27 -3.01
CA VAL A 177 11.70 -7.60 -3.20
C VAL A 177 10.25 -7.48 -3.71
N ALA A 178 9.50 -6.47 -3.27
CA ALA A 178 8.15 -6.19 -3.75
C ALA A 178 8.10 -5.83 -5.24
N ALA A 179 9.13 -5.15 -5.77
CA ALA A 179 9.25 -4.87 -7.19
C ALA A 179 9.45 -6.15 -8.04
N ARG A 180 10.00 -7.22 -7.45
CA ARG A 180 10.26 -8.51 -8.11
C ARG A 180 9.12 -9.52 -7.99
N LEU A 181 8.10 -9.26 -7.18
CA LEU A 181 6.95 -10.15 -6.97
C LEU A 181 6.25 -10.50 -8.29
N SER A 182 6.23 -11.79 -8.60
CA SER A 182 5.77 -12.37 -9.86
C SER A 182 5.19 -13.78 -9.66
N LYS A 183 4.84 -14.49 -10.74
CA LYS A 183 4.46 -15.92 -10.65
C LYS A 183 5.55 -16.84 -10.09
N SER A 184 6.79 -16.36 -9.95
CA SER A 184 7.93 -17.16 -9.49
C SER A 184 7.87 -17.42 -7.98
N GLU A 185 7.96 -18.69 -7.61
CA GLU A 185 8.05 -19.15 -6.22
C GLU A 185 9.24 -18.48 -5.50
N LYS A 186 10.40 -18.41 -6.17
CA LYS A 186 11.57 -17.70 -5.64
C LYS A 186 11.26 -16.23 -5.34
N SER A 187 10.53 -15.52 -6.21
CA SER A 187 10.20 -14.11 -5.96
C SER A 187 9.29 -13.90 -4.75
N PHE A 188 8.44 -14.88 -4.44
CA PHE A 188 7.61 -14.86 -3.22
C PHE A 188 8.42 -15.24 -1.98
N VAL A 189 9.27 -16.28 -2.05
CA VAL A 189 10.15 -16.69 -0.94
C VAL A 189 11.15 -15.57 -0.57
N ASP A 190 11.70 -14.87 -1.56
CA ASP A 190 12.58 -13.72 -1.34
C ASP A 190 11.82 -12.56 -0.65
N TRP A 191 10.54 -12.36 -0.98
CA TRP A 191 9.66 -11.35 -0.35
C TRP A 191 9.23 -11.75 1.07
N GLU A 192 8.84 -13.01 1.32
CA GLU A 192 8.52 -13.51 2.66
C GLU A 192 9.70 -13.31 3.62
N LYS A 193 10.92 -13.66 3.18
CA LYS A 193 12.14 -13.46 3.97
C LYS A 193 12.52 -11.98 4.15
N GLY A 194 12.34 -11.16 3.13
CA GLY A 194 12.74 -9.74 3.14
C GLY A 194 11.75 -8.79 3.80
N CYS A 195 10.45 -9.13 3.81
CA CYS A 195 9.36 -8.23 4.25
C CYS A 195 8.64 -8.70 5.50
N ILE A 196 8.31 -9.99 5.56
CA ILE A 196 7.41 -10.58 6.57
C ILE A 196 8.20 -11.33 7.65
N ASN A 197 9.50 -11.54 7.42
CA ASN A 197 10.36 -12.39 8.25
C ASN A 197 9.86 -13.85 8.34
N GLY A 198 9.36 -14.38 7.22
CA GLY A 198 8.90 -15.77 7.11
C GLY A 198 10.03 -16.78 7.30
N GLY A 199 9.83 -17.74 8.21
CA GLY A 199 10.77 -18.82 8.51
C GLY A 199 10.52 -20.10 7.69
N PRO A 200 11.41 -21.11 7.80
CA PRO A 200 11.28 -22.39 7.11
C PRO A 200 9.99 -23.16 7.45
N GLU A 201 9.43 -22.94 8.64
CA GLU A 201 8.17 -23.52 9.13
C GLU A 201 6.92 -22.88 8.52
N THR A 202 6.94 -21.57 8.21
CA THR A 202 5.78 -20.82 7.71
C THR A 202 5.77 -20.65 6.18
N ILE A 203 6.95 -20.50 5.55
CA ILE A 203 7.09 -20.29 4.10
C ILE A 203 6.36 -21.35 3.24
N PRO A 204 6.43 -22.66 3.50
CA PRO A 204 5.79 -23.67 2.64
C PRO A 204 4.27 -23.49 2.54
N ALA A 205 3.61 -23.22 3.67
CA ALA A 205 2.17 -22.99 3.73
C ALA A 205 1.77 -21.65 3.07
N ARG A 206 2.52 -20.58 3.34
CA ARG A 206 2.33 -19.26 2.71
C ARG A 206 2.49 -19.32 1.18
N LEU A 207 3.49 -20.07 0.70
CA LEU A 207 3.74 -20.28 -0.72
C LEU A 207 2.63 -21.08 -1.42
N ALA A 208 2.05 -22.08 -0.74
CA ALA A 208 0.89 -22.82 -1.27
C ALA A 208 -0.32 -21.90 -1.46
N ILE A 209 -0.62 -21.05 -0.46
CA ILE A 209 -1.68 -20.03 -0.58
C ILE A 209 -1.35 -19.04 -1.70
N TYR A 210 -0.13 -18.51 -1.76
CA TYR A 210 0.30 -17.58 -2.81
C TYR A 210 0.09 -18.13 -4.22
N LYS A 211 0.39 -19.42 -4.46
CA LYS A 211 0.11 -20.08 -5.74
C LYS A 211 -1.38 -20.02 -6.09
N THR A 212 -2.27 -20.43 -5.17
CA THR A 212 -3.73 -20.41 -5.37
C THR A 212 -4.26 -18.99 -5.61
N VAL A 213 -3.82 -18.04 -4.78
CA VAL A 213 -4.21 -16.62 -4.89
C VAL A 213 -3.75 -16.04 -6.23
N TYR A 214 -2.48 -16.21 -6.59
CA TYR A 214 -1.91 -15.69 -7.83
C TYR A 214 -2.71 -16.18 -9.04
N HIS A 215 -3.02 -17.47 -9.12
CA HIS A 215 -3.78 -18.04 -10.24
C HIS A 215 -5.24 -17.53 -10.31
N SER A 216 -5.86 -17.23 -9.16
CA SER A 216 -7.26 -16.79 -9.05
C SER A 216 -7.50 -15.32 -9.42
N ILE A 217 -6.58 -14.42 -9.05
CA ILE A 217 -6.70 -12.98 -9.33
C ILE A 217 -6.10 -12.61 -10.71
N ARG A 218 -6.45 -11.43 -11.24
CA ARG A 218 -5.93 -10.89 -12.52
C ARG A 218 -5.41 -9.46 -12.29
#